data_AF-A0A2R4JXT5-F1
#
_entry.id   AF-A0A2R4JXT5-F1
#
_cell.length_a   1.000
_cell.length_b   1.000
_cell.length_c   1.000
_cell.angle_alpha   90.00
_cell.angle_beta   90.00
_cell.angle_gamma   90.00
#
_symmetry.space_group_name_H-M   'P 1'
#
loop_
_entity.id
_entity.type
_entity.pdbx_description
1 polymer ?
#
loop_
_entity_poly.entity_id
_entity_poly.type
_entity_poly.pdbx_seq_one_letter_code
_entity_poly.pdbx_strand_id
1 'polypeptide(L)'
;MISPLDTYLGWDKPEHFTGCRRPAWDVGTRTERDEFRRGGGDPQRRHSCPDENCGHGPRYDKLTVRLVCHSCGSAYVISGEQTGTDTRTAATTTAALGYGLPPRQTAGLLLWAGHPWLGGDGWGDELRGGELHDFVVTRPKVKAVTQDVVVGQITQSRGGRGGVVWTALAVPDPQGQFGYGQYLRWAHANDGRGRGGSPLRSVVAAARWIGARLAEQKPTAELAAGGAR
;
A
#
# COMPACT_ATOMS: atom_id res chain seq x y z
N MET A 1 -1.33 -4.71 -10.08
CA MET A 1 -0.54 -5.16 -8.91
C MET A 1 -0.63 -4.04 -7.90
N ILE A 2 -1.17 -4.30 -6.71
CA ILE A 2 -1.26 -3.33 -5.63
C ILE A 2 0.15 -3.18 -5.06
N SER A 3 0.68 -1.97 -5.07
CA SER A 3 1.95 -1.63 -4.43
C SER A 3 1.72 -1.34 -2.95
N PRO A 4 2.66 -1.65 -2.03
CA PRO A 4 2.56 -1.17 -0.65
C PRO A 4 2.51 0.37 -0.58
N LEU A 5 2.97 1.08 -1.61
CA LEU A 5 2.81 2.53 -1.73
C LEU A 5 1.34 2.96 -1.74
N ASP A 6 0.45 2.16 -2.31
CA ASP A 6 -0.98 2.45 -2.44
C ASP A 6 -1.66 2.52 -1.05
N THR A 7 -1.05 1.93 -0.03
CA THR A 7 -1.52 2.03 1.36
C THR A 7 -1.36 3.44 1.93
N TYR A 8 -0.43 4.25 1.40
CA TYR A 8 -0.06 5.54 1.99
C TYR A 8 -0.12 6.72 1.03
N LEU A 9 0.02 6.48 -0.27
CA LEU A 9 0.14 7.52 -1.30
C LEU A 9 -1.13 7.59 -2.16
N GLY A 10 -1.36 8.77 -2.76
CA GLY A 10 -2.51 9.01 -3.64
C GLY A 10 -3.85 9.17 -2.93
N TRP A 11 -3.84 9.31 -1.60
CA TRP A 11 -5.03 9.61 -0.81
C TRP A 11 -5.17 11.13 -0.61
N ASP A 12 -6.30 11.67 -1.06
CA ASP A 12 -6.67 13.05 -0.75
C ASP A 12 -7.31 13.11 0.63
N LYS A 13 -6.96 14.16 1.39
CA LYS A 13 -7.63 14.45 2.66
C LYS A 13 -8.85 15.32 2.38
N PRO A 14 -10.03 15.00 2.95
CA PRO A 14 -11.17 15.91 2.92
C PRO A 14 -10.77 17.28 3.49
N GLU A 15 -11.05 18.34 2.74
CA GLU A 15 -10.68 19.72 3.10
C GLU A 15 -11.90 20.52 3.56
N HIS A 16 -11.67 21.43 4.51
CA HIS A 16 -12.65 22.42 4.91
C HIS A 16 -12.59 23.63 3.97
N PHE A 17 -13.70 24.35 3.84
CA PHE A 17 -13.68 25.64 3.13
C PHE A 17 -12.82 26.67 3.87
N THR A 18 -12.21 27.57 3.10
CA THR A 18 -11.44 28.70 3.61
C THR A 18 -12.24 29.51 4.63
N GLY A 19 -11.64 29.76 5.79
CA GLY A 19 -12.28 30.50 6.89
C GLY A 19 -13.16 29.67 7.82
N CYS A 20 -13.10 28.33 7.76
CA CYS A 20 -13.75 27.46 8.73
C CYS A 20 -13.33 27.81 10.17
N ARG A 21 -14.30 28.18 11.02
CA ARG A 21 -14.02 28.62 12.40
C ARG A 21 -13.78 27.45 13.36
N ARG A 22 -14.33 26.28 13.06
CA ARG A 22 -14.22 25.05 13.87
C ARG A 22 -14.10 23.83 12.94
N PRO A 23 -12.90 23.55 12.41
CA PRO A 23 -12.69 22.42 11.51
C PRO A 23 -12.88 21.09 12.26
N ALA A 24 -13.99 20.43 11.99
CA ALA A 24 -14.34 19.12 12.51
C ALA A 24 -15.22 18.38 11.50
N TRP A 25 -14.98 17.08 11.33
CA TRP A 25 -15.80 16.20 10.50
C TRP A 25 -16.75 15.40 11.39
N ASP A 26 -18.04 15.52 11.13
CA ASP A 26 -19.06 14.59 11.57
C ASP A 26 -19.17 13.45 10.54
N VAL A 27 -19.06 12.21 11.00
CA VAL A 27 -18.99 11.02 10.14
C VAL A 27 -20.24 10.18 10.35
N GLY A 28 -21.00 9.95 9.29
CA GLY A 28 -22.15 9.06 9.31
C GLY A 28 -21.98 7.92 8.32
N THR A 29 -22.41 6.72 8.68
CA THR A 29 -22.47 5.59 7.76
C THR A 29 -23.91 5.12 7.60
N ARG A 30 -24.23 4.61 6.41
CA ARG A 30 -25.50 3.96 6.10
C ARG A 30 -25.22 2.75 5.24
N THR A 31 -25.74 1.59 5.64
CA THR A 31 -25.73 0.39 4.80
C THR A 31 -27.14 0.20 4.23
N GLU A 32 -27.27 0.32 2.93
CA GLU A 32 -28.43 -0.14 2.15
C GLU A 32 -28.19 -1.62 1.84
N ARG A 33 -29.11 -2.50 2.22
CA ARG A 33 -28.93 -3.94 2.00
C ARG A 33 -29.61 -4.39 0.73
N ASP A 34 -29.03 -5.39 0.09
CA ASP A 34 -29.67 -6.09 -1.03
C ASP A 34 -30.03 -5.17 -2.22
N GLU A 35 -29.19 -4.18 -2.48
CA GLU A 35 -29.28 -3.26 -3.62
C GLU A 35 -29.04 -4.00 -4.94
N PHE A 36 -29.65 -3.51 -6.02
CA PHE A 36 -29.54 -4.11 -7.36
C PHE A 36 -28.55 -3.34 -8.23
N ARG A 37 -27.60 -4.05 -8.86
CA ARG A 37 -26.63 -3.43 -9.80
C ARG A 37 -27.37 -2.98 -11.05
N ARG A 38 -27.54 -1.66 -11.22
CA ARG A 38 -28.17 -1.08 -12.42
C ARG A 38 -27.12 -0.91 -13.51
N GLY A 39 -26.99 -1.90 -14.39
CA GLY A 39 -26.12 -1.88 -15.58
C GLY A 39 -26.75 -2.66 -16.74
N GLY A 40 -26.83 -2.02 -17.91
CA GLY A 40 -27.57 -2.47 -19.11
C GLY A 40 -27.02 -3.71 -19.82
N GLY A 41 -27.02 -4.85 -19.13
CA GLY A 41 -26.94 -6.18 -19.73
C GLY A 41 -28.27 -6.90 -19.57
N ASP A 42 -28.64 -7.70 -20.57
CA ASP A 42 -29.82 -8.57 -20.56
C ASP A 42 -30.01 -9.27 -19.20
N PRO A 43 -31.18 -9.12 -18.53
CA PRO A 43 -31.50 -9.84 -17.29
C PRO A 43 -31.35 -11.37 -17.38
N GLN A 44 -31.31 -11.93 -18.60
CA GLN A 44 -31.10 -13.34 -18.87
C GLN A 44 -29.62 -13.75 -18.92
N ARG A 45 -28.68 -12.81 -19.09
CA ARG A 45 -27.24 -13.08 -18.91
C ARG A 45 -26.85 -12.87 -17.46
N ARG A 46 -27.45 -13.68 -16.58
CA ARG A 46 -26.93 -13.85 -15.22
C ARG A 46 -25.51 -14.37 -15.36
N HIS A 47 -24.52 -13.55 -15.05
CA HIS A 47 -23.16 -14.04 -14.82
C HIS A 47 -23.20 -14.88 -13.53
N SER A 48 -23.59 -16.16 -13.65
CA SER A 48 -23.46 -17.13 -12.58
C SER A 48 -21.99 -17.52 -12.51
N CYS A 49 -21.22 -16.80 -11.69
CA CYS A 49 -19.95 -17.36 -11.26
C CYS A 49 -20.28 -18.62 -10.43
N PRO A 50 -19.69 -19.77 -10.75
CA PRO A 50 -19.95 -21.02 -10.03
C PRO A 50 -19.31 -21.04 -8.62
N ASP A 51 -18.45 -20.07 -8.31
CA ASP A 51 -17.91 -19.89 -6.96
C ASP A 51 -19.00 -19.33 -6.05
N GLU A 52 -19.39 -20.12 -5.05
CA GLU A 52 -20.37 -19.76 -4.03
C GLU A 52 -19.96 -18.56 -3.19
N ASN A 53 -18.67 -18.20 -3.20
CA ASN A 53 -18.15 -17.02 -2.55
C ASN A 53 -18.14 -15.80 -3.47
N CYS A 54 -18.52 -15.94 -4.75
CA CYS A 54 -18.49 -14.85 -5.71
C CYS A 54 -19.69 -13.89 -5.55
N GLY A 55 -19.41 -12.71 -5.02
CA GLY A 55 -20.29 -11.56 -4.81
C GLY A 55 -20.48 -10.64 -6.03
N HIS A 56 -20.02 -11.03 -7.22
CA HIS A 56 -20.31 -10.36 -8.50
C HIS A 56 -21.75 -10.58 -9.01
N GLY A 57 -22.65 -11.05 -8.14
CA GLY A 57 -24.06 -11.26 -8.47
C GLY A 57 -24.81 -9.97 -8.85
N PRO A 58 -26.10 -10.02 -9.19
CA PRO A 58 -26.85 -8.81 -9.49
C PRO A 58 -27.18 -7.97 -8.24
N ARG A 59 -26.94 -8.49 -7.04
CA ARG A 59 -27.30 -7.86 -5.76
C ARG A 59 -26.09 -7.70 -4.85
N TYR A 60 -26.08 -6.63 -4.07
CA TYR A 60 -24.97 -6.25 -3.19
C TYR A 60 -25.48 -5.39 -2.03
N ASP A 61 -24.74 -5.36 -0.93
CA ASP A 61 -24.95 -4.34 0.10
C ASP A 61 -24.20 -3.08 -0.31
N LYS A 62 -24.79 -1.90 -0.17
CA LYS A 62 -24.17 -0.62 -0.47
C LYS A 62 -23.85 0.12 0.82
N LEU A 63 -22.58 0.43 1.03
CA LEU A 63 -22.14 1.28 2.13
C LEU A 63 -22.00 2.72 1.62
N THR A 64 -22.70 3.64 2.28
CA THR A 64 -22.54 5.09 2.09
C THR A 64 -21.93 5.70 3.34
N VAL A 65 -20.85 6.45 3.16
CA VAL A 65 -20.19 7.26 4.18
C VAL A 65 -20.43 8.72 3.85
N ARG A 66 -20.88 9.50 4.83
CA ARG A 66 -20.94 10.96 4.74
C ARG A 66 -19.95 11.59 5.71
N LEU A 67 -19.30 12.66 5.26
CA LEU A 67 -18.42 13.51 6.04
C LEU A 67 -19.00 14.91 5.98
N VAL A 68 -19.33 15.52 7.13
CA VAL A 68 -19.98 16.85 7.16
C VAL A 68 -19.26 17.74 8.17
N CYS A 69 -18.86 18.94 7.76
CA CYS A 69 -18.40 19.97 8.68
C CYS A 69 -19.52 20.97 8.95
N HIS A 70 -20.13 20.89 10.14
CA HIS A 70 -21.20 21.81 10.54
C HIS A 70 -20.77 23.28 10.64
N SER A 71 -19.46 23.56 10.79
CA SER A 71 -18.96 24.93 10.91
C SER A 71 -18.81 25.65 9.58
N CYS A 72 -18.43 24.96 8.50
CA CYS A 72 -18.21 25.59 7.19
C CYS A 72 -19.12 25.05 6.10
N GLY A 73 -19.94 24.04 6.38
CA GLY A 73 -20.85 23.43 5.41
C GLY A 73 -20.19 22.55 4.35
N SER A 74 -18.88 22.27 4.45
CA SER A 74 -18.21 21.31 3.55
C SER A 74 -18.77 19.91 3.81
N ALA A 75 -19.11 19.17 2.76
CA ALA A 75 -19.70 17.85 2.85
C ALA A 75 -19.24 16.93 1.71
N TYR A 76 -18.98 15.67 2.05
CA TYR A 76 -18.67 14.60 1.11
C TYR A 76 -19.65 13.44 1.33
N VAL A 77 -20.12 12.83 0.24
CA VAL A 77 -20.91 11.59 0.30
C VAL A 77 -20.22 10.58 -0.61
N ILE A 78 -19.71 9.52 -0.01
CA ILE A 78 -18.94 8.46 -0.67
C ILE A 78 -19.79 7.19 -0.57
N SER A 79 -20.15 6.57 -1.69
CA SER A 79 -20.87 5.30 -1.67
C SER A 79 -20.12 4.24 -2.46
N GLY A 80 -20.06 3.03 -1.93
CA GLY A 80 -19.45 1.89 -2.60
C GLY A 80 -20.21 0.60 -2.31
N GLU A 81 -19.97 -0.39 -3.16
CA GLU A 81 -20.48 -1.73 -2.94
C GLU A 81 -19.70 -2.38 -1.80
N GLN A 82 -20.40 -2.76 -0.74
CA GLN A 82 -19.87 -3.59 0.33
C GLN A 82 -19.92 -5.03 -0.16
N THR A 83 -18.79 -5.53 -0.65
CA THR A 83 -18.62 -6.95 -0.99
C THR A 83 -18.54 -7.77 0.30
N GLY A 84 -19.72 -8.09 0.85
CA GLY A 84 -19.88 -8.78 2.14
C GLY A 84 -19.31 -10.20 2.19
N THR A 85 -18.94 -10.78 1.05
CA THR A 85 -18.45 -12.17 0.96
C THR A 85 -17.41 -12.42 -0.13
N ASP A 86 -17.21 -11.47 -1.06
CA ASP A 86 -16.56 -11.73 -2.36
C ASP A 86 -15.04 -11.86 -2.34
N THR A 87 -14.38 -11.39 -1.28
CA THR A 87 -12.91 -11.40 -1.28
C THR A 87 -12.30 -11.90 0.02
N ARG A 88 -13.08 -12.19 1.07
CA ARG A 88 -12.56 -12.36 2.45
C ARG A 88 -11.67 -11.18 2.96
N THR A 89 -11.49 -10.14 2.15
CA THR A 89 -10.77 -8.89 2.41
C THR A 89 -11.71 -7.70 2.60
N ALA A 90 -12.80 -7.89 3.33
CA ALA A 90 -13.28 -6.77 4.14
C ALA A 90 -12.21 -6.54 5.22
N ALA A 91 -11.11 -5.90 4.85
CA ALA A 91 -10.00 -5.58 5.73
C ALA A 91 -10.49 -4.47 6.68
N THR A 92 -11.23 -4.89 7.70
CA THR A 92 -11.89 -4.03 8.69
C THR A 92 -10.98 -3.70 9.87
N THR A 93 -9.76 -4.24 9.87
CA THR A 93 -8.76 -4.02 10.92
C THR A 93 -7.49 -3.41 10.33
N THR A 94 -6.83 -2.58 11.13
CA THR A 94 -5.50 -2.04 10.78
C THR A 94 -4.47 -3.15 10.56
N ALA A 95 -4.62 -4.28 11.26
CA ALA A 95 -3.80 -5.48 11.06
C ALA A 95 -4.00 -6.14 9.68
N ALA A 96 -5.19 -6.05 9.08
CA ALA A 96 -5.42 -6.54 7.72
C ALA A 96 -4.98 -5.52 6.64
N LEU A 97 -5.12 -4.23 6.94
CA LEU A 97 -4.78 -3.15 6.01
C LEU A 97 -3.29 -2.77 6.01
N GLY A 98 -2.57 -3.03 7.10
CA GLY A 98 -1.24 -2.47 7.37
C GLY A 98 -1.28 -0.99 7.78
N TYR A 99 -2.22 -0.21 7.21
CA TYR A 99 -2.42 1.19 7.54
C TYR A 99 -2.84 1.39 9.00
N GLY A 100 -2.24 2.40 9.66
CA GLY A 100 -2.47 2.73 11.07
C GLY A 100 -1.61 1.94 12.07
N LEU A 101 -0.84 0.95 11.63
CA LEU A 101 0.17 0.29 12.47
C LEU A 101 1.40 1.19 12.67
N PRO A 102 2.06 1.16 13.85
CA PRO A 102 3.30 1.88 14.06
C PRO A 102 4.42 1.30 13.17
N PRO A 103 5.33 2.14 12.63
CA PRO A 103 6.43 1.63 11.82
C PRO A 103 7.43 0.84 12.66
N ARG A 104 7.99 -0.23 12.07
CA ARG A 104 9.10 -0.99 12.67
C ARG A 104 10.43 -0.35 12.32
N GLN A 105 11.31 -0.15 13.30
CA GLN A 105 12.68 0.30 13.06
C GLN A 105 13.59 -0.90 12.75
N THR A 106 14.16 -0.93 11.55
CA THR A 106 15.04 -2.01 11.09
C THR A 106 16.19 -1.43 10.27
N ALA A 107 17.44 -1.81 10.59
CA ALA A 107 18.63 -1.39 9.86
C ALA A 107 18.76 0.13 9.68
N GLY A 108 18.34 0.92 10.68
CA GLY A 108 18.38 2.39 10.61
C GLY A 108 17.33 3.01 9.68
N LEU A 109 16.30 2.26 9.31
CA LEU A 109 15.16 2.71 8.49
C LEU A 109 13.85 2.46 9.24
N LEU A 110 12.78 3.12 8.80
CA LEU A 110 11.41 2.86 9.25
C LEU A 110 10.66 2.06 8.19
N LEU A 111 10.04 0.96 8.62
CA LEU A 111 9.25 0.07 7.79
C LEU A 111 7.78 0.23 8.16
N TRP A 112 7.01 0.80 7.25
CA TRP A 112 5.59 1.08 7.37
C TRP A 112 4.80 -0.04 6.71
N ALA A 113 3.91 -0.70 7.46
CA ALA A 113 3.16 -1.86 6.98
C ALA A 113 2.18 -1.48 5.86
N GLY A 114 2.39 -2.07 4.68
CA GLY A 114 1.47 -1.99 3.56
C GLY A 114 0.49 -3.16 3.52
N HIS A 115 -0.48 -3.06 2.62
CA HIS A 115 -1.33 -4.19 2.28
C HIS A 115 -0.47 -5.33 1.68
N PRO A 116 -0.61 -6.58 2.17
CA PRO A 116 0.21 -7.68 1.67
C PRO A 116 -0.13 -8.08 0.24
N TRP A 117 0.90 -8.30 -0.57
CA TRP A 117 0.75 -8.90 -1.90
C TRP A 117 0.33 -10.38 -1.83
N LEU A 118 0.92 -11.17 -0.92
CA LEU A 118 0.62 -12.60 -0.74
C LEU A 118 -0.28 -12.83 0.48
N GLY A 119 -1.55 -12.41 0.42
CA GLY A 119 -2.46 -12.68 1.55
C GLY A 119 -3.86 -12.08 1.53
N GLY A 120 -4.30 -11.49 0.42
CA GLY A 120 -5.65 -10.90 0.33
C GLY A 120 -6.79 -11.90 0.06
N ASP A 121 -6.50 -13.15 -0.26
CA ASP A 121 -7.47 -14.09 -0.82
C ASP A 121 -7.75 -15.33 0.08
N GLY A 122 -7.38 -15.25 1.36
CA GLY A 122 -7.75 -16.29 2.33
C GLY A 122 -6.93 -17.57 2.26
N TRP A 123 -5.73 -17.55 1.64
CA TRP A 123 -4.74 -18.60 1.86
C TRP A 123 -4.11 -18.43 3.25
N GLY A 124 -4.25 -19.46 4.07
CA GLY A 124 -3.99 -19.46 5.51
C GLY A 124 -2.60 -19.00 5.95
N ASP A 125 -2.55 -18.63 7.22
CA ASP A 125 -1.38 -18.16 7.98
C ASP A 125 -0.13 -19.05 7.82
N GLU A 126 -0.32 -20.34 7.54
CA GLU A 126 0.75 -21.34 7.43
C GLU A 126 1.73 -21.09 6.27
N LEU A 127 1.34 -20.36 5.22
CA LEU A 127 2.22 -20.06 4.08
C LEU A 127 3.02 -18.76 4.24
N ARG A 128 2.84 -18.01 5.33
CA ARG A 128 3.32 -16.62 5.48
C ARG A 128 4.72 -16.45 6.08
N GLY A 129 5.36 -17.53 6.53
CA GLY A 129 6.71 -17.46 7.11
C GLY A 129 6.85 -16.45 8.27
N GLY A 130 5.74 -16.12 8.94
CA GLY A 130 5.65 -15.23 10.10
C GLY A 130 5.46 -13.73 9.82
N GLU A 131 5.60 -13.25 8.58
CA GLU A 131 5.47 -11.81 8.27
C GLU A 131 4.27 -11.56 7.37
N LEU A 132 3.37 -10.68 7.82
CA LEU A 132 2.04 -10.50 7.25
C LEU A 132 1.94 -9.36 6.25
N HIS A 133 2.98 -8.52 6.13
CA HIS A 133 2.91 -7.26 5.40
C HIS A 133 4.03 -7.11 4.39
N ASP A 134 3.72 -6.40 3.32
CA ASP A 134 4.71 -5.67 2.54
C ASP A 134 5.03 -4.35 3.25
N PHE A 135 6.09 -3.66 2.85
CA PHE A 135 6.52 -2.45 3.54
C PHE A 135 6.85 -1.32 2.61
N VAL A 136 6.41 -0.11 2.97
CA VAL A 136 7.00 1.13 2.51
C VAL A 136 8.14 1.50 3.45
N VAL A 137 9.29 1.90 2.90
CA VAL A 137 10.49 2.19 3.68
C VAL A 137 10.80 3.68 3.61
N THR A 138 10.96 4.30 4.78
CA THR A 138 11.34 5.72 4.90
C THR A 138 12.63 5.88 5.70
N ARG A 139 13.21 7.09 5.64
CA ARG A 139 14.26 7.48 6.58
C ARG A 139 13.71 7.53 8.03
N PRO A 140 14.59 7.51 9.05
CA PRO A 140 14.20 7.75 10.44
C PRO A 140 13.53 9.11 10.66
N LYS A 141 12.85 9.24 11.81
CA LYS A 141 12.22 10.50 12.28
C LYS A 141 11.09 11.03 11.37
N VAL A 142 10.54 10.18 10.52
CA VAL A 142 9.37 10.48 9.68
C VAL A 142 8.10 10.23 10.49
N LYS A 143 7.16 11.17 10.44
CA LYS A 143 5.86 11.08 11.15
C LYS A 143 4.72 10.57 10.29
N ALA A 144 4.82 10.75 8.97
CA ALA A 144 3.84 10.30 7.99
C ALA A 144 4.56 9.96 6.68
N VAL A 145 4.05 8.95 5.98
CA VAL A 145 4.60 8.53 4.68
C VAL A 145 4.10 9.50 3.61
N THR A 146 5.02 10.15 2.93
CA THR A 146 4.80 11.02 1.77
C THR A 146 5.80 10.67 0.66
N GLN A 147 5.54 11.05 -0.58
CA GLN A 147 6.40 10.67 -1.71
C GLN A 147 7.88 11.06 -1.50
N ASP A 148 8.15 12.19 -0.88
CA ASP A 148 9.49 12.76 -0.68
C ASP A 148 10.32 12.06 0.41
N VAL A 149 9.68 11.39 1.36
CA VAL A 149 10.38 10.71 2.48
C VAL A 149 10.59 9.22 2.24
N VAL A 150 9.90 8.66 1.25
CA VAL A 150 10.02 7.26 0.86
C VAL A 150 11.37 7.03 0.19
N VAL A 151 12.07 5.97 0.62
CA VAL A 151 13.42 5.62 0.14
C VAL A 151 13.51 4.18 -0.37
N GLY A 152 12.49 3.37 -0.13
CA GLY A 152 12.39 2.02 -0.65
C GLY A 152 11.00 1.42 -0.47
N GLN A 153 10.81 0.23 -1.03
CA GLN A 153 9.69 -0.64 -0.69
C GLN A 153 10.16 -2.08 -0.64
N ILE A 154 9.51 -2.91 0.17
CA ILE A 154 9.81 -4.32 0.36
C ILE A 154 8.52 -5.10 0.08
N THR A 155 8.56 -6.02 -0.88
CA THR A 155 7.40 -6.82 -1.28
C THR A 155 7.69 -8.30 -1.21
N GLN A 156 6.69 -9.05 -0.78
CA GLN A 156 6.69 -10.50 -0.81
C GLN A 156 6.62 -11.01 -2.25
N SER A 157 7.25 -12.15 -2.48
CA SER A 157 7.23 -12.87 -3.74
C SER A 157 7.38 -14.37 -3.49
N ARG A 158 7.15 -15.19 -4.51
CA ARG A 158 7.36 -16.64 -4.43
C ARG A 158 8.70 -17.00 -5.02
N GLY A 159 9.56 -17.63 -4.22
CA GLY A 159 10.82 -18.22 -4.66
C GLY A 159 10.62 -19.64 -5.20
N GLY A 160 11.74 -20.28 -5.57
CA GLY A 160 11.73 -21.68 -5.97
C GLY A 160 11.08 -22.58 -4.90
N ARG A 161 10.27 -23.55 -5.34
CA ARG A 161 9.48 -24.46 -4.49
C ARG A 161 8.40 -23.78 -3.62
N GLY A 162 7.97 -22.57 -3.98
CA GLY A 162 6.81 -21.90 -3.37
C GLY A 162 7.09 -21.17 -2.05
N GLY A 163 8.33 -21.20 -1.54
CA GLY A 163 8.72 -20.47 -0.33
C GLY A 163 8.67 -18.96 -0.53
N VAL A 164 8.34 -18.22 0.53
CA VAL A 164 8.33 -16.74 0.51
C VAL A 164 9.76 -16.21 0.35
N VAL A 165 9.92 -15.25 -0.56
CA VAL A 165 11.13 -14.45 -0.73
C VAL A 165 10.74 -12.98 -0.77
N TRP A 166 11.73 -12.11 -0.61
CA TRP A 166 11.54 -10.68 -0.47
C TRP A 166 12.29 -9.94 -1.58
N THR A 167 11.54 -9.12 -2.30
CA THR A 167 12.07 -8.15 -3.24
C THR A 167 12.04 -6.78 -2.59
N ALA A 168 13.01 -5.96 -2.91
CA ALA A 168 13.24 -4.63 -2.41
C ALA A 168 13.52 -3.73 -3.61
N LEU A 169 12.84 -2.59 -3.64
CA LEU A 169 13.22 -1.46 -4.48
C LEU A 169 13.83 -0.39 -3.58
N ALA A 170 14.85 0.29 -4.08
CA ALA A 170 15.54 1.33 -3.33
C ALA A 170 15.86 2.50 -4.24
N VAL A 171 16.01 3.67 -3.61
CA VAL A 171 16.38 4.93 -4.25
C VAL A 171 15.32 5.40 -5.25
N PRO A 172 14.46 6.36 -4.84
CA PRO A 172 13.55 7.01 -5.76
C PRO A 172 14.32 7.71 -6.87
N ASP A 173 13.93 7.46 -8.11
CA ASP A 173 14.51 8.07 -9.30
C ASP A 173 13.40 8.21 -10.35
N PRO A 174 13.00 9.44 -10.74
CA PRO A 174 12.00 9.65 -11.80
C PRO A 174 12.35 8.98 -13.13
N GLN A 175 13.64 8.70 -13.39
CA GLN A 175 14.16 7.97 -14.55
C GLN A 175 14.51 6.50 -14.25
N GLY A 176 14.24 6.02 -13.03
CA GLY A 176 14.62 4.70 -12.55
C GLY A 176 13.88 3.55 -13.24
N GLN A 177 14.60 2.54 -13.70
CA GLN A 177 14.08 1.45 -14.54
C GLN A 177 13.03 0.52 -13.88
N PHE A 178 12.73 0.69 -12.59
CA PHE A 178 11.78 -0.15 -11.85
C PHE A 178 10.59 0.65 -11.30
N GLY A 179 9.49 -0.02 -10.99
CA GLY A 179 8.28 0.60 -10.42
C GLY A 179 7.32 1.21 -11.43
N TYR A 180 7.30 0.74 -12.68
CA TYR A 180 6.35 1.21 -13.68
C TYR A 180 4.89 1.07 -13.20
N GLY A 181 4.11 2.13 -13.39
CA GLY A 181 2.71 2.20 -12.96
C GLY A 181 2.50 2.43 -11.46
N GLN A 182 3.56 2.72 -10.69
CA GLN A 182 3.49 3.05 -9.27
C GLN A 182 3.72 4.55 -9.04
N TYR A 183 3.45 5.03 -7.81
CA TYR A 183 3.68 6.42 -7.40
C TYR A 183 5.15 6.85 -7.47
N LEU A 184 6.09 5.90 -7.38
CA LEU A 184 7.53 6.16 -7.44
C LEU A 184 8.21 5.18 -8.40
N ARG A 185 9.19 5.70 -9.13
CA ARG A 185 10.16 4.92 -9.90
C ARG A 185 11.44 4.75 -9.11
N TRP A 186 12.16 3.66 -9.37
CA TRP A 186 13.29 3.24 -8.54
C TRP A 186 14.53 2.93 -9.37
N ALA A 187 15.70 3.36 -8.90
CA ALA A 187 16.97 3.09 -9.54
C ALA A 187 17.41 1.62 -9.38
N HIS A 188 17.09 1.01 -8.22
CA HIS A 188 17.56 -0.32 -7.87
C HIS A 188 16.41 -1.28 -7.50
N ALA A 189 16.58 -2.55 -7.87
CA ALA A 189 15.76 -3.68 -7.46
C ALA A 189 16.67 -4.89 -7.18
N ASN A 190 16.29 -5.82 -6.31
CA ASN A 190 16.96 -7.12 -6.11
C ASN A 190 16.10 -8.33 -6.54
N ASP A 191 15.36 -8.17 -7.64
CA ASP A 191 14.39 -9.15 -8.15
C ASP A 191 15.03 -10.38 -8.82
N GLY A 192 16.33 -10.62 -8.63
CA GLY A 192 17.07 -11.67 -9.31
C GLY A 192 17.50 -11.31 -10.74
N ARG A 193 17.27 -10.08 -11.20
CA ARG A 193 17.71 -9.58 -12.51
C ARG A 193 18.74 -8.46 -12.36
N GLY A 194 19.67 -8.39 -13.31
CA GLY A 194 20.69 -7.33 -13.37
C GLY A 194 21.64 -7.28 -12.16
N ARG A 195 22.07 -6.07 -11.78
CA ARG A 195 23.04 -5.83 -10.68
C ARG A 195 22.41 -5.88 -9.27
N GLY A 196 21.14 -6.23 -9.17
CA GLY A 196 20.35 -6.22 -7.95
C GLY A 196 20.64 -7.31 -6.93
N GLY A 197 21.14 -8.45 -7.41
CA GLY A 197 21.27 -9.69 -6.64
C GLY A 197 19.97 -10.50 -6.59
N SER A 198 20.05 -11.67 -5.97
CA SER A 198 18.92 -12.60 -5.83
C SER A 198 17.86 -12.12 -4.82
N PRO A 199 16.61 -12.62 -4.92
CA PRO A 199 15.59 -12.37 -3.91
C PRO A 199 16.05 -12.76 -2.51
N LEU A 200 15.64 -11.96 -1.52
CA LEU A 200 16.11 -12.08 -0.14
C LEU A 200 15.22 -13.01 0.69
N ARG A 201 15.76 -13.51 1.80
CA ARG A 201 15.05 -14.49 2.66
C ARG A 201 14.34 -13.87 3.86
N SER A 202 14.53 -12.57 4.12
CA SER A 202 13.86 -11.88 5.22
C SER A 202 13.71 -10.38 4.96
N VAL A 203 12.75 -9.77 5.65
CA VAL A 203 12.55 -8.31 5.63
C VAL A 203 13.76 -7.56 6.18
N VAL A 204 14.44 -8.11 7.19
CA VAL A 204 15.65 -7.49 7.76
C VAL A 204 16.77 -7.44 6.71
N ALA A 205 16.93 -8.51 5.92
CA ALA A 205 17.89 -8.53 4.82
C ALA A 205 17.51 -7.51 3.73
N ALA A 206 16.22 -7.38 3.41
CA ALA A 206 15.71 -6.39 2.46
C ALA A 206 15.95 -4.95 2.94
N ALA A 207 15.68 -4.64 4.22
CA ALA A 207 15.96 -3.33 4.79
C ALA A 207 17.46 -3.00 4.77
N ARG A 208 18.33 -3.96 5.10
CA ARG A 208 19.80 -3.78 4.99
C ARG A 208 20.23 -3.53 3.56
N TRP A 209 19.65 -4.24 2.59
CA TRP A 209 19.94 -4.05 1.18
C TRP A 209 19.56 -2.64 0.70
N ILE A 210 18.38 -2.14 1.08
CA ILE A 210 17.95 -0.75 0.82
C ILE A 210 18.94 0.24 1.45
N GLY A 211 19.29 0.02 2.72
CA GLY A 211 20.26 0.87 3.43
C GLY A 211 21.61 0.94 2.73
N ALA A 212 22.10 -0.17 2.18
CA ALA A 212 23.34 -0.21 1.42
C ALA A 212 23.26 0.63 0.13
N ARG A 213 22.17 0.52 -0.65
CA ARG A 213 21.98 1.34 -1.85
C ARG A 213 21.92 2.84 -1.53
N LEU A 214 21.28 3.21 -0.42
CA LEU A 214 21.23 4.60 0.04
C LEU A 214 22.61 5.14 0.47
N ALA A 215 23.47 4.28 1.04
CA ALA A 215 24.83 4.67 1.41
C ALA A 215 25.71 4.95 0.18
N GLU A 216 25.53 4.19 -0.91
CA GLU A 216 26.23 4.39 -2.20
C GLU A 216 25.88 5.74 -2.86
N GLN A 217 24.73 6.33 -2.54
CA GLN A 217 24.31 7.63 -3.09
C GLN A 217 24.96 8.84 -2.43
N LYS A 218 25.53 8.70 -1.24
CA LYS A 218 26.24 9.82 -0.61
C LYS A 218 27.46 10.10 -1.48
N PRO A 219 27.56 11.29 -2.08
CA PRO A 219 28.81 11.66 -2.72
C PRO A 219 29.90 11.63 -1.66
N THR A 220 31.05 11.14 -2.07
CA THR A 220 32.35 11.31 -1.45
C THR A 220 32.68 12.80 -1.30
N ALA A 221 31.93 13.52 -0.44
CA ALA A 221 32.09 14.96 -0.23
C ALA A 221 33.37 15.32 0.55
N GLU A 222 34.24 14.34 0.79
CA GLU A 222 35.50 14.50 1.52
C GLU A 222 36.76 14.35 0.63
N LEU A 223 36.63 14.02 -0.67
CA LEU A 223 37.78 13.92 -1.59
C LEU A 223 38.00 15.16 -2.50
N ALA A 224 37.10 16.14 -2.48
CA ALA A 224 37.25 17.38 -3.28
C ALA A 224 37.86 18.56 -2.51
N ALA A 225 38.05 18.47 -1.19
CA ALA A 225 38.62 19.55 -0.38
C ALA A 225 40.15 19.45 -0.15
N GLY A 226 40.80 18.39 -0.65
CA GLY A 226 42.21 18.09 -0.39
C GLY A 226 43.21 18.45 -1.50
N GLY A 227 42.81 19.25 -2.50
CA GLY A 227 43.60 19.45 -3.72
C GLY A 227 43.74 20.90 -4.16
N ALA A 228 44.05 21.82 -3.24
CA ALA A 228 44.60 23.13 -3.58
C ALA A 228 45.28 23.77 -2.35
N ARG A 229 46.56 23.45 -2.16
CA ARG A 229 47.54 24.35 -1.54
C ARG A 229 48.86 24.18 -2.27
#